data_AF-A0A966YCP5-F1
#
_entry.id   AF-A0A966YCP5-F1
#
_cell.length_a   1.000
_cell.length_b   1.000
_cell.length_c   1.000
_cell.angle_alpha   90.00
_cell.angle_beta   90.00
_cell.angle_gamma   90.00
#
_symmetry.space_group_name_H-M   'P 1'
#
loop_
_entity.id
_entity.type
_entity.pdbx_description
1 polymer ?
#
loop_
_entity_poly.entity_id
_entity_poly.type
_entity_poly.pdbx_seq_one_letter_code
_entity_poly.pdbx_strand_id
1 'polypeptide(L)'
;MGERCGVFGMLVVTANWAIDDGSLWRRPLRGLLPRAWGSLQRAALRAGFRRDGRYEPVERIDMVFAGDTFDLLGSRHWADREQRPWHRSTAAASIRRQVATAAIRRAAGLTRLARQLLAEGLAVPAATPQGRPHLRLPVSVPVSITLLTGDRDGWLVPTRNWPAGLHWADSWSDDRWQVEHGQRFDPLQGSGSGQPDEPPSLVQSLAVGLVARFATAAEASLSAPTGPLRLLADSHPLDLADTFWHQLLPRVAAGSIDLADRLADRWKQCVAAWRQEAVCEQVDVAADFDFIGRLATVLGTPGEPGRASGLLADLCGPSASHRQANMTAPPTAGLILGHLDEAVATAAWSPLTCRCLGLPPITPANGLVPGETVGVSLVNPASRPLSTHQPRALMAVETDCGDHLEMLDLAAGSPAVVWRPDRSLAAGPSTARRNEAA
;
A
#
# COMPACT_ATOMS: atom_id res chain seq x y z
N MET A 1 14.72 6.95 42.69
CA MET A 1 14.48 6.29 41.39
C MET A 1 13.57 7.22 40.61
N GLY A 2 14.15 8.02 39.71
CA GLY A 2 13.32 8.78 38.77
C GLY A 2 12.87 7.82 37.69
N GLU A 3 11.59 7.51 37.63
CA GLU A 3 10.98 6.93 36.44
C GLU A 3 11.40 7.81 35.27
N ARG A 4 12.11 7.23 34.29
CA ARG A 4 12.31 7.94 33.03
C ARG A 4 10.90 8.13 32.48
N CYS A 5 10.39 9.37 32.48
CA CYS A 5 9.27 9.72 31.61
C CYS A 5 9.68 9.23 30.21
N GLY A 6 9.03 8.18 29.75
CA GLY A 6 9.24 7.65 28.40
C GLY A 6 9.01 8.80 27.42
N VAL A 7 9.88 8.88 26.42
CA VAL A 7 9.72 9.82 25.30
C VAL A 7 8.38 9.51 24.66
N PHE A 8 7.41 10.43 24.73
CA PHE A 8 6.07 10.19 24.18
C PHE A 8 6.10 10.26 22.65
N GLY A 9 6.31 9.11 22.03
CA GLY A 9 6.39 8.94 20.57
C GLY A 9 5.07 8.55 19.92
N MET A 10 4.94 8.88 18.64
CA MET A 10 3.84 8.41 17.79
C MET A 10 4.41 7.67 16.58
N LEU A 11 4.00 6.42 16.38
CA LEU A 11 4.32 5.62 15.20
C LEU A 11 3.15 5.69 14.21
N VAL A 12 3.45 5.98 12.96
CA VAL A 12 2.49 5.98 11.86
C VAL A 12 2.98 5.02 10.79
N VAL A 13 2.25 3.92 10.61
CA VAL A 13 2.52 2.95 9.55
C VAL A 13 1.54 3.14 8.43
N THR A 14 2.01 3.25 7.18
CA THR A 14 1.16 3.30 5.99
C THR A 14 1.65 2.33 4.93
N ALA A 15 0.77 1.77 4.11
CA ALA A 15 1.14 0.79 3.10
C ALA A 15 0.33 0.96 1.81
N ASN A 16 0.76 0.26 0.75
CA ASN A 16 0.00 0.11 -0.50
C ASN A 16 -0.27 1.44 -1.23
N TRP A 17 0.74 2.33 -1.25
CA TRP A 17 0.70 3.57 -2.05
C TRP A 17 0.84 3.29 -3.55
N ALA A 18 1.58 2.22 -3.88
CA ALA A 18 1.72 1.62 -5.20
C ALA A 18 1.78 2.66 -6.33
N ILE A 19 2.72 3.61 -6.18
CA ILE A 19 2.93 4.67 -7.16
C ILE A 19 3.62 4.08 -8.39
N ASP A 20 2.89 4.00 -9.49
CA ASP A 20 3.33 3.39 -10.73
C ASP A 20 3.91 4.42 -11.74
N ASP A 21 4.43 3.93 -12.88
CA ASP A 21 5.03 4.77 -13.93
C ASP A 21 4.01 5.51 -14.83
N GLY A 22 2.74 5.12 -14.78
CA GLY A 22 1.63 5.74 -15.50
C GLY A 22 1.35 5.14 -16.87
N SER A 23 2.04 4.06 -17.22
CA SER A 23 1.97 3.45 -18.56
C SER A 23 0.79 2.49 -18.74
N LEU A 24 0.31 1.84 -17.67
CA LEU A 24 -0.87 0.95 -17.72
C LEU A 24 -2.09 1.57 -17.08
N TRP A 25 -1.93 2.13 -15.89
CA TRP A 25 -3.00 2.78 -15.14
C TRP A 25 -2.48 4.07 -14.55
N ARG A 26 -3.40 4.91 -14.08
CA ARG A 26 -3.04 6.17 -13.41
C ARG A 26 -3.71 6.21 -12.05
N ARG A 27 -2.95 5.95 -10.98
CA ARG A 27 -3.43 6.28 -9.64
C ARG A 27 -3.48 7.79 -9.43
N PRO A 28 -4.65 8.38 -9.10
CA PRO A 28 -4.73 9.80 -8.82
C PRO A 28 -4.18 10.10 -7.41
N LEU A 29 -2.92 10.53 -7.33
CA LEU A 29 -2.34 11.03 -6.07
C LEU A 29 -2.79 12.46 -5.74
N ARG A 30 -3.34 13.17 -6.73
CA ARG A 30 -3.79 14.56 -6.57
C ARG A 30 -4.97 14.61 -5.60
N GLY A 31 -4.79 15.35 -4.50
CA GLY A 31 -5.79 15.48 -3.44
C GLY A 31 -5.67 14.43 -2.33
N LEU A 32 -5.03 13.28 -2.57
CA LEU A 32 -4.74 12.30 -1.53
C LEU A 32 -3.70 12.83 -0.55
N LEU A 33 -2.58 13.37 -1.05
CA LEU A 33 -1.49 13.86 -0.20
C LEU A 33 -1.93 14.95 0.80
N PRO A 34 -2.66 16.02 0.39
CA PRO A 34 -3.16 17.01 1.35
C PRO A 34 -4.14 16.44 2.38
N ARG A 35 -4.93 15.42 2.03
CA ARG A 35 -5.87 14.76 2.95
C ARG A 35 -5.15 13.88 3.95
N ALA A 36 -4.24 13.03 3.47
CA ALA A 36 -3.36 12.21 4.29
C ALA A 36 -2.59 13.08 5.29
N TRP A 37 -2.08 14.23 4.82
CA TRP A 37 -1.44 15.23 5.67
C TRP A 37 -2.35 15.79 6.76
N GLY A 38 -3.56 16.22 6.38
CA GLY A 38 -4.55 16.69 7.35
C GLY A 38 -4.92 15.62 8.38
N SER A 39 -5.02 14.36 7.96
CA SER A 39 -5.28 13.23 8.85
C SER A 39 -4.12 13.00 9.82
N LEU A 40 -2.87 13.07 9.36
CA LEU A 40 -1.68 12.98 10.21
C LEU A 40 -1.64 14.10 11.25
N GLN A 41 -1.88 15.35 10.86
CA GLN A 41 -1.93 16.50 11.79
C GLN A 41 -3.02 16.33 12.86
N ARG A 42 -4.22 15.89 12.46
CA ARG A 42 -5.32 15.63 13.40
C ARG A 42 -4.99 14.47 14.34
N ALA A 43 -4.35 13.43 13.83
CA ALA A 43 -3.94 12.27 14.60
C ALA A 43 -2.89 12.68 15.66
N ALA A 44 -1.86 13.44 15.27
CA ALA A 44 -0.86 13.96 16.20
C ALA A 44 -1.46 14.90 17.26
N LEU A 45 -2.43 15.75 16.90
CA LEU A 45 -3.16 16.58 17.86
C LEU A 45 -3.95 15.72 18.86
N ARG A 46 -4.63 14.66 18.41
CA ARG A 46 -5.36 13.74 19.30
C ARG A 46 -4.41 12.98 20.20
N ALA A 47 -3.31 12.48 19.64
CA ALA A 47 -2.27 11.75 20.35
C ALA A 47 -1.68 12.58 21.50
N GLY A 48 -1.61 13.91 21.35
CA GLY A 48 -1.13 14.79 22.41
C GLY A 48 -2.06 14.95 23.62
N PHE A 49 -3.31 14.48 23.58
CA PHE A 49 -4.18 14.52 24.76
C PHE A 49 -3.83 13.38 25.72
N ARG A 50 -3.41 13.77 26.93
CA ARG A 50 -3.13 12.89 28.07
C ARG A 50 -4.43 12.41 28.72
N ARG A 51 -4.31 11.40 29.59
CA ARG A 51 -5.45 10.83 30.32
C ARG A 51 -6.15 11.84 31.23
N ASP A 52 -5.41 12.78 31.79
CA ASP A 52 -5.95 13.87 32.62
C ASP A 52 -6.64 14.97 31.80
N GLY A 53 -6.72 14.81 30.48
CA GLY A 53 -7.32 15.75 29.53
C GLY A 53 -6.40 16.92 29.17
N ARG A 54 -5.18 16.99 29.70
CA ARG A 54 -4.19 17.98 29.29
C ARG A 54 -3.62 17.61 27.95
N TYR A 55 -3.39 18.62 27.12
CA TYR A 55 -2.73 18.50 25.84
C TYR A 55 -1.25 18.83 25.99
N GLU A 56 -0.41 17.92 25.52
CA GLU A 56 1.02 18.07 25.34
C GLU A 56 1.38 17.52 23.95
N PRO A 57 2.03 18.32 23.08
CA PRO A 57 2.47 17.84 21.78
C PRO A 57 3.26 16.54 21.88
N VAL A 58 3.04 15.62 20.94
CA VAL A 58 3.88 14.42 20.84
C VAL A 58 5.33 14.84 20.56
N GLU A 59 6.29 14.12 21.13
CA GLU A 59 7.70 14.54 21.09
C GLU A 59 8.35 14.26 19.73
N ARG A 60 7.91 13.18 19.08
CA ARG A 60 8.43 12.70 17.80
C ARG A 60 7.37 11.89 17.07
N ILE A 61 7.44 11.90 15.75
CA ILE A 61 6.68 10.98 14.89
C ILE A 61 7.63 10.12 14.08
N ASP A 62 7.43 8.81 14.12
CA ASP A 62 8.09 7.86 13.24
C ASP A 62 7.10 7.41 12.17
N MET A 63 7.36 7.79 10.91
CA MET A 63 6.52 7.44 9.79
C MET A 63 7.14 6.29 9.00
N VAL A 64 6.48 5.15 8.97
CA VAL A 64 6.95 3.95 8.25
C VAL A 64 6.02 3.68 7.07
N PHE A 65 6.57 3.61 5.86
CA PHE A 65 5.85 3.08 4.72
C PHE A 65 6.18 1.60 4.59
N ALA A 66 5.24 0.74 4.95
CA ALA A 66 5.43 -0.71 5.02
C ALA A 66 5.38 -1.37 3.64
N GLY A 67 6.31 -1.00 2.75
CA GLY A 67 6.50 -1.57 1.43
C GLY A 67 5.42 -1.22 0.41
N ASP A 68 5.70 -1.58 -0.84
CA ASP A 68 4.90 -1.26 -2.03
C ASP A 68 4.50 0.21 -2.08
N THR A 69 5.46 1.08 -1.73
CA THR A 69 5.27 2.51 -1.88
C THR A 69 5.21 2.83 -3.37
N PHE A 70 6.04 2.15 -4.15
CA PHE A 70 6.05 2.19 -5.60
C PHE A 70 5.55 0.86 -6.17
N ASP A 71 4.98 0.93 -7.38
CA ASP A 71 4.65 -0.26 -8.16
C ASP A 71 5.47 -0.27 -9.43
N LEU A 72 6.60 -0.99 -9.39
CA LEU A 72 7.50 -1.07 -10.54
C LEU A 72 7.18 -2.24 -11.47
N LEU A 73 6.25 -3.11 -11.07
CA LEU A 73 5.80 -4.27 -11.86
C LEU A 73 4.61 -3.90 -12.75
N GLY A 74 3.82 -2.91 -12.34
CA GLY A 74 2.67 -2.36 -13.04
C GLY A 74 2.96 -1.52 -14.28
N SER A 75 3.91 -1.93 -15.13
CA SER A 75 4.33 -1.17 -16.31
C SER A 75 4.07 -1.90 -17.62
N ARG A 76 3.68 -1.14 -18.65
CA ARG A 76 3.48 -1.62 -20.03
C ARG A 76 4.79 -2.09 -20.64
N HIS A 77 5.91 -1.56 -20.18
CA HIS A 77 7.22 -2.00 -20.63
C HIS A 77 7.50 -3.47 -20.32
N TRP A 78 6.80 -4.06 -19.34
CA TRP A 78 6.91 -5.47 -19.00
C TRP A 78 5.85 -6.33 -19.68
N ALA A 79 4.93 -5.77 -20.47
CA ALA A 79 3.90 -6.57 -21.15
C ALA A 79 4.51 -7.45 -22.26
N ASP A 80 5.62 -7.02 -22.85
CA ASP A 80 6.42 -7.78 -23.80
C ASP A 80 7.16 -8.94 -23.10
N ARG A 81 7.28 -10.10 -23.76
CA ARG A 81 7.95 -11.30 -23.24
C ARG A 81 9.48 -11.18 -23.26
N GLU A 82 10.04 -10.35 -24.13
CA GLU A 82 11.50 -10.34 -24.32
C GLU A 82 12.27 -9.80 -23.11
N GLN A 83 11.69 -8.84 -22.39
CA GLN A 83 12.35 -8.16 -21.28
C GLN A 83 11.46 -8.21 -20.04
N ARG A 84 11.94 -8.89 -18.98
CA ARG A 84 11.28 -8.96 -17.68
C ARG A 84 12.10 -8.23 -16.61
N PRO A 85 11.45 -7.82 -15.49
CA PRO A 85 12.15 -7.18 -14.38
C PRO A 85 13.31 -8.00 -13.80
N TRP A 86 13.20 -9.33 -13.77
CA TRP A 86 14.22 -10.24 -13.24
C TRP A 86 15.31 -10.64 -14.25
N HIS A 87 15.19 -10.25 -15.53
CA HIS A 87 16.24 -10.53 -16.52
C HIS A 87 17.50 -9.68 -16.27
N ARG A 88 18.69 -10.27 -16.44
CA ARG A 88 19.99 -9.57 -16.36
C ARG A 88 20.41 -8.79 -17.59
N SER A 89 19.62 -8.79 -18.66
CA SER A 89 19.97 -8.08 -19.89
C SER A 89 20.16 -6.57 -19.65
N THR A 90 21.03 -5.95 -20.44
CA THR A 90 21.21 -4.48 -20.42
C THR A 90 19.92 -3.74 -20.79
N ALA A 91 19.10 -4.35 -21.67
CA ALA A 91 17.78 -3.85 -22.03
C ALA A 91 16.83 -3.85 -20.82
N ALA A 92 16.70 -4.96 -20.09
CA ALA A 92 15.88 -5.05 -18.89
C ALA A 92 16.36 -4.06 -17.81
N ALA A 93 17.67 -3.94 -17.60
CA ALA A 93 18.23 -2.93 -16.68
C ALA A 93 17.91 -1.48 -17.10
N SER A 94 17.90 -1.20 -18.40
CA SER A 94 17.49 0.11 -18.94
C SER A 94 16.01 0.39 -18.67
N ILE A 95 15.14 -0.57 -18.97
CA ILE A 95 13.70 -0.45 -18.72
C ILE A 95 13.41 -0.28 -17.23
N ARG A 96 14.08 -1.06 -16.36
CA ARG A 96 13.99 -0.92 -14.90
C ARG A 96 14.24 0.53 -14.47
N ARG A 97 15.34 1.13 -14.91
CA ARG A 97 15.66 2.53 -14.61
C ARG A 97 14.61 3.50 -15.14
N GLN A 98 14.06 3.26 -16.32
CA GLN A 98 13.01 4.10 -16.92
C GLN A 98 11.72 4.06 -16.08
N VAL A 99 11.25 2.85 -15.74
CA VAL A 99 10.05 2.63 -14.91
C VAL A 99 10.23 3.28 -13.54
N ALA A 100 11.34 3.02 -12.86
CA ALA A 100 11.65 3.62 -11.56
C ALA A 100 11.70 5.16 -11.63
N THR A 101 12.37 5.72 -12.64
CA THR A 101 12.44 7.18 -12.83
C THR A 101 11.07 7.79 -13.09
N ALA A 102 10.22 7.12 -13.87
CA ALA A 102 8.85 7.57 -14.12
C ALA A 102 7.98 7.51 -12.86
N ALA A 103 8.05 6.42 -12.10
CA ALA A 103 7.34 6.29 -10.82
C ALA A 103 7.77 7.36 -9.80
N ILE A 104 9.07 7.61 -9.63
CA ILE A 104 9.61 8.67 -8.76
C ILE A 104 9.14 10.06 -9.22
N ARG A 105 9.16 10.35 -10.54
CA ARG A 105 8.66 11.63 -11.06
C ARG A 105 7.19 11.83 -10.72
N ARG A 106 6.37 10.78 -10.80
CA ARG A 106 4.95 10.84 -10.40
C ARG A 106 4.76 10.97 -8.89
N ALA A 107 5.70 10.45 -8.11
CA ALA A 107 5.77 10.65 -6.67
C ALA A 107 6.30 12.02 -6.22
N ALA A 108 6.59 12.97 -7.13
CA ALA A 108 7.18 14.27 -6.78
C ALA A 108 6.44 15.01 -5.66
N GLY A 109 5.11 14.89 -5.59
CA GLY A 109 4.31 15.43 -4.50
C GLY A 109 4.63 14.80 -3.14
N LEU A 110 4.74 13.47 -3.09
CA LEU A 110 5.11 12.71 -1.90
C LEU A 110 6.55 13.01 -1.49
N THR A 111 7.48 13.04 -2.45
CA THR A 111 8.89 13.37 -2.18
C THR A 111 9.05 14.78 -1.61
N ARG A 112 8.31 15.77 -2.15
CA ARG A 112 8.31 17.13 -1.62
C ARG A 112 7.76 17.17 -0.19
N LEU A 113 6.68 16.44 0.08
CA LEU A 113 6.11 16.34 1.42
C LEU A 113 7.10 15.70 2.40
N ALA A 114 7.75 14.61 2.01
CA ALA A 114 8.78 13.94 2.81
C ALA A 114 9.95 14.88 3.13
N ARG A 115 10.45 15.66 2.15
CA ARG A 115 11.48 16.68 2.41
C ARG A 115 11.03 17.73 3.41
N GLN A 116 9.80 18.22 3.27
CA GLN A 116 9.27 19.21 4.19
C GLN A 116 9.17 18.64 5.61
N LEU A 117 8.64 17.42 5.75
CA LEU A 117 8.54 16.72 7.02
C LEU A 117 9.88 16.51 7.71
N LEU A 118 10.88 16.03 6.96
CA LEU A 118 12.21 15.75 7.49
C LEU A 118 12.96 17.02 7.89
N ALA A 119 12.74 18.14 7.17
CA ALA A 119 13.43 19.41 7.43
C ALA A 119 12.73 20.28 8.47
N GLU A 120 11.40 20.35 8.44
CA GLU A 120 10.59 21.29 9.23
C GLU A 120 9.77 20.60 10.31
N GLY A 121 9.66 19.26 10.31
CA GLY A 121 8.75 18.51 11.19
C GLY A 121 7.27 18.65 10.82
N LEU A 122 6.40 18.12 11.69
CA LEU A 122 4.94 18.26 11.62
C LEU A 122 4.50 19.42 12.52
N ALA A 123 3.86 20.43 11.94
CA ALA A 123 3.27 21.51 12.73
C ALA A 123 2.02 21.03 13.50
N VAL A 124 2.06 21.17 14.82
CA VAL A 124 0.94 20.91 15.76
C VAL A 124 0.77 22.10 16.72
N PRO A 125 -0.39 22.30 17.35
CA PRO A 125 -0.57 23.36 18.36
C PRO A 125 0.42 23.21 19.52
N ALA A 126 0.92 24.31 20.09
CA ALA A 126 1.62 24.31 21.37
C ALA A 126 0.65 24.00 22.53
N ALA A 127 1.16 23.58 23.69
CA ALA A 127 0.38 23.54 24.91
C ALA A 127 0.32 24.93 25.58
N THR A 128 -0.85 25.36 26.05
CA THR A 128 -0.96 26.49 26.99
C THR A 128 -0.51 26.08 28.38
N PRO A 129 -0.26 27.04 29.31
CA PRO A 129 -0.01 26.71 30.72
C PRO A 129 -1.11 25.85 31.38
N GLN A 130 -2.35 25.90 30.87
CA GLN A 130 -3.47 25.09 31.33
C GLN A 130 -3.59 23.72 30.63
N GLY A 131 -2.60 23.34 29.81
CA GLY A 131 -2.63 22.09 29.06
C GLY A 131 -3.74 22.07 28.00
N ARG A 132 -3.98 23.19 27.30
CA ARG A 132 -4.90 23.22 26.15
C ARG A 132 -4.11 23.44 24.86
N PRO A 133 -4.61 22.98 23.69
CA PRO A 133 -3.94 23.26 22.42
C PRO A 133 -4.10 24.74 22.05
N HIS A 134 -2.97 25.44 21.90
CA HIS A 134 -2.91 26.84 21.48
C HIS A 134 -2.86 26.94 19.94
N LEU A 135 -4.04 26.93 19.31
CA LEU A 135 -4.21 26.81 17.85
C LEU A 135 -3.49 27.89 17.01
N ARG A 136 -3.14 29.03 17.59
CA ARG A 136 -2.44 30.14 16.92
C ARG A 136 -0.92 30.10 17.07
N LEU A 137 -0.40 29.17 17.87
CA LEU A 137 1.03 29.05 18.16
C LEU A 137 1.46 27.62 17.85
N PRO A 138 1.81 27.31 16.60
CA PRO A 138 2.28 25.98 16.25
C PRO A 138 3.69 25.74 16.78
N VAL A 139 3.94 24.51 17.22
CA VAL A 139 5.29 23.95 17.43
C VAL A 139 5.55 22.90 16.37
N SER A 140 6.82 22.68 16.05
CA SER A 140 7.24 21.61 15.16
C SER A 140 7.54 20.36 15.95
N VAL A 141 6.94 19.25 15.53
CA VAL A 141 7.26 17.90 16.01
C VAL A 141 8.20 17.25 15.01
N PRO A 142 9.42 16.84 15.40
CA PRO A 142 10.33 16.11 14.54
C PRO A 142 9.69 14.85 13.93
N VAL A 143 9.93 14.62 12.64
CA VAL A 143 9.43 13.44 11.94
C VAL A 143 10.60 12.68 11.33
N SER A 144 10.68 11.38 11.62
CA SER A 144 11.52 10.44 10.87
C SER A 144 10.67 9.71 9.83
N ILE A 145 11.26 9.36 8.69
CA ILE A 145 10.56 8.61 7.66
C ILE A 145 11.41 7.41 7.25
N THR A 146 10.82 6.22 7.29
CA THR A 146 11.41 4.97 6.82
C THR A 146 10.54 4.36 5.73
N LEU A 147 11.13 4.02 4.58
CA LEU A 147 10.47 3.26 3.52
C LEU A 147 10.99 1.83 3.57
N LEU A 148 10.08 0.89 3.78
CA LEU A 148 10.39 -0.53 3.75
C LEU A 148 10.39 -1.03 2.30
N THR A 149 11.28 -1.96 1.99
CA THR A 149 11.27 -2.69 0.72
C THR A 149 10.05 -3.61 0.65
N GLY A 150 9.29 -3.53 -0.45
CA GLY A 150 8.26 -4.51 -0.82
C GLY A 150 8.67 -5.37 -2.00
N ASP A 151 7.84 -6.32 -2.38
CA ASP A 151 8.06 -7.20 -3.53
C ASP A 151 7.91 -6.43 -4.86
N ARG A 152 7.14 -5.33 -4.87
CA ARG A 152 6.89 -4.52 -6.07
C ARG A 152 7.90 -3.40 -6.29
N ASP A 153 8.65 -3.03 -5.26
CA ASP A 153 9.65 -1.96 -5.29
C ASP A 153 11.03 -2.37 -4.74
N GLY A 154 11.27 -3.66 -4.49
CA GLY A 154 12.52 -4.19 -3.92
C GLY A 154 13.79 -4.01 -4.75
N TRP A 155 13.66 -3.58 -6.01
CA TRP A 155 14.79 -3.23 -6.88
C TRP A 155 14.91 -1.72 -7.11
N LEU A 156 14.12 -0.91 -6.39
CA LEU A 156 14.27 0.53 -6.37
C LEU A 156 15.58 0.88 -5.65
N VAL A 157 16.59 1.27 -6.43
CA VAL A 157 17.81 1.82 -5.85
C VAL A 157 17.54 3.25 -5.40
N PRO A 158 17.83 3.62 -4.13
CA PRO A 158 17.74 5.01 -3.69
C PRO A 158 18.47 5.93 -4.67
N THR A 159 17.72 6.85 -5.27
CA THR A 159 18.28 7.76 -6.28
C THR A 159 18.88 8.98 -5.59
N ARG A 160 19.83 9.67 -6.23
CA ARG A 160 20.45 10.91 -5.71
C ARG A 160 19.45 12.01 -5.33
N ASN A 161 18.21 11.92 -5.80
CA ASN A 161 17.15 12.89 -5.52
C ASN A 161 16.33 12.56 -4.26
N TRP A 162 16.73 11.55 -3.49
CA TRP A 162 16.03 11.24 -2.25
C TRP A 162 16.22 12.34 -1.19
N PRO A 163 15.18 12.68 -0.41
CA PRO A 163 15.29 13.54 0.76
C PRO A 163 16.42 13.07 1.69
N ALA A 164 17.27 13.99 2.12
CA ALA A 164 18.22 13.70 3.20
C ALA A 164 17.45 13.33 4.47
N GLY A 165 17.88 12.28 5.19
CA GLY A 165 17.21 11.78 6.39
C GLY A 165 16.06 10.80 6.13
N LEU A 166 15.74 10.49 4.87
CA LEU A 166 14.82 9.40 4.53
C LEU A 166 15.56 8.06 4.62
N HIS A 167 15.06 7.15 5.44
CA HIS A 167 15.64 5.83 5.65
C HIS A 167 15.01 4.80 4.69
N TRP A 168 15.83 3.85 4.25
CA TRP A 168 15.40 2.69 3.47
C TRP A 168 15.87 1.44 4.20
N ALA A 169 14.97 0.49 4.44
CA ALA A 169 15.25 -0.69 5.23
C ALA A 169 14.34 -1.85 4.80
N ASP A 170 14.64 -3.08 5.26
CA ASP A 170 13.76 -4.24 5.03
C ASP A 170 12.74 -4.43 6.16
N SER A 171 13.01 -3.83 7.32
CA SER A 171 12.13 -3.80 8.48
C SER A 171 12.38 -2.54 9.30
N TRP A 172 11.44 -2.21 10.18
CA TRP A 172 11.59 -1.18 11.19
C TRP A 172 11.17 -1.77 12.54
N SER A 173 11.87 -1.41 13.61
CA SER A 173 11.50 -1.84 14.95
C SER A 173 11.96 -0.86 16.02
N ASP A 174 11.22 -0.81 17.11
CA ASP A 174 11.64 -0.24 18.39
C ASP A 174 11.44 -1.27 19.53
N ASP A 175 11.48 -0.82 20.78
CA ASP A 175 11.31 -1.68 21.96
C ASP A 175 9.90 -2.32 22.07
N ARG A 176 8.92 -1.85 21.29
CA ARG A 176 7.49 -2.23 21.40
C ARG A 176 6.95 -2.85 20.11
N TRP A 177 7.23 -2.21 18.99
CA TRP A 177 6.64 -2.49 17.68
C TRP A 177 7.68 -2.98 16.69
N GLN A 178 7.27 -3.94 15.87
CA GLN A 178 7.98 -4.35 14.68
C GLN A 178 7.08 -4.11 13.46
N VAL A 179 7.62 -3.48 12.43
CA VAL A 179 6.91 -3.14 11.20
C VAL A 179 7.64 -3.75 10.03
N GLU A 180 6.88 -4.45 9.19
CA GLU A 180 7.39 -5.15 8.04
C GLU A 180 6.44 -5.08 6.86
N HIS A 181 6.96 -5.23 5.64
CA HIS A 181 6.11 -5.24 4.45
C HIS A 181 5.13 -6.41 4.44
N GLY A 182 5.56 -7.59 4.87
CA GLY A 182 4.69 -8.77 4.94
C GLY A 182 5.03 -9.87 3.93
N GLN A 183 5.75 -9.55 2.83
CA GLN A 183 6.10 -10.55 1.80
C GLN A 183 6.77 -11.81 2.36
N ARG A 184 7.64 -11.67 3.37
CA ARG A 184 8.37 -12.81 3.94
C ARG A 184 7.47 -13.79 4.69
N PHE A 185 6.25 -13.36 5.02
CA PHE A 185 5.24 -14.17 5.69
C PHE A 185 4.17 -14.68 4.73
N ASP A 186 4.19 -14.22 3.48
CA ASP A 186 3.29 -14.72 2.44
C ASP A 186 3.81 -16.08 1.96
N PRO A 187 3.04 -17.17 2.13
CA PRO A 187 3.45 -18.48 1.65
C PRO A 187 3.60 -18.54 0.13
N LEU A 188 3.01 -17.59 -0.61
CA LEU A 188 3.11 -17.47 -2.06
C LEU A 188 4.40 -16.78 -2.54
N GLN A 189 5.17 -16.16 -1.65
CA GLN A 189 6.40 -15.47 -2.03
C GLN A 189 7.49 -16.46 -2.49
N GLY A 190 7.50 -17.68 -1.94
CA GLY A 190 8.58 -18.64 -2.19
C GLY A 190 9.92 -18.14 -1.64
N SER A 191 11.01 -18.69 -2.18
CA SER A 191 12.39 -18.25 -1.93
C SER A 191 12.89 -17.27 -2.99
N GLY A 192 12.19 -17.17 -4.13
CA GLY A 192 12.51 -16.24 -5.20
C GLY A 192 12.37 -14.78 -4.75
N SER A 193 13.42 -13.99 -4.91
CA SER A 193 13.37 -12.55 -4.63
C SER A 193 12.98 -11.71 -5.85
N GLY A 194 13.03 -12.30 -7.05
CA GLY A 194 12.94 -11.57 -8.32
C GLY A 194 14.07 -10.57 -8.57
N GLN A 195 15.14 -10.65 -7.78
CA GLN A 195 16.39 -9.96 -8.09
C GLN A 195 16.97 -10.49 -9.41
N PRO A 196 17.84 -9.73 -10.08
CA PRO A 196 18.39 -10.15 -11.36
C PRO A 196 19.10 -11.51 -11.30
N ASP A 197 18.60 -12.49 -12.08
CA ASP A 197 18.96 -13.93 -12.12
C ASP A 197 18.40 -14.83 -11.03
N GLU A 198 17.50 -14.33 -10.19
CA GLU A 198 16.70 -15.20 -9.34
C GLU A 198 15.35 -15.46 -10.00
N PRO A 199 14.77 -16.66 -9.83
CA PRO A 199 13.40 -16.91 -10.24
C PRO A 199 12.45 -15.86 -9.65
N PRO A 200 11.46 -15.37 -10.41
CA PRO A 200 10.48 -14.46 -9.86
C PRO A 200 9.61 -15.18 -8.82
N SER A 201 9.15 -14.43 -7.82
CA SER A 201 8.07 -14.89 -6.96
C SER A 201 6.78 -15.05 -7.76
N LEU A 202 5.82 -15.80 -7.22
CA LEU A 202 4.49 -15.94 -7.83
C LEU A 202 3.82 -14.58 -8.05
N VAL A 203 3.90 -13.69 -7.06
CA VAL A 203 3.32 -12.34 -7.11
C VAL A 203 3.91 -11.55 -8.28
N GLN A 204 5.23 -11.58 -8.44
CA GLN A 204 5.93 -10.89 -9.52
C GLN A 204 5.57 -11.46 -10.89
N SER A 205 5.53 -12.78 -11.01
CA SER A 205 5.15 -13.48 -12.23
C SER A 205 3.71 -13.17 -12.66
N LEU A 206 2.76 -13.16 -11.72
CA LEU A 206 1.37 -12.80 -12.00
C LEU A 206 1.22 -11.32 -12.35
N ALA A 207 1.86 -10.42 -11.61
CA ALA A 207 1.78 -8.99 -11.87
C ALA A 207 2.24 -8.64 -13.29
N VAL A 208 3.33 -9.25 -13.76
CA VAL A 208 3.91 -8.98 -15.08
C VAL A 208 3.30 -9.87 -16.17
N GLY A 209 3.38 -11.19 -15.99
CA GLY A 209 3.02 -12.17 -17.01
C GLY A 209 1.51 -12.31 -17.26
N LEU A 210 0.69 -12.01 -16.25
CA LEU A 210 -0.77 -12.04 -16.36
C LEU A 210 -1.38 -10.64 -16.36
N VAL A 211 -1.25 -9.89 -15.26
CA VAL A 211 -2.01 -8.64 -15.05
C VAL A 211 -1.59 -7.54 -16.01
N ALA A 212 -0.29 -7.22 -16.11
CA ALA A 212 0.20 -6.19 -17.03
C ALA A 212 -0.10 -6.54 -18.49
N ARG A 213 0.07 -7.81 -18.87
CA ARG A 213 -0.26 -8.31 -20.21
C ARG A 213 -1.75 -8.19 -20.52
N PHE A 214 -2.61 -8.67 -19.62
CA PHE A 214 -4.04 -8.59 -19.79
C PHE A 214 -4.49 -7.14 -19.91
N ALA A 215 -4.01 -6.26 -19.02
CA ALA A 215 -4.35 -4.85 -19.04
C ALA A 215 -3.96 -4.18 -20.38
N THR A 216 -2.76 -4.47 -20.88
CA THR A 216 -2.28 -3.97 -22.18
C THR A 216 -3.18 -4.43 -23.32
N ALA A 217 -3.60 -5.70 -23.31
CA ALA A 217 -4.43 -6.23 -24.36
C ALA A 217 -5.91 -5.79 -24.27
N ALA A 218 -6.41 -5.64 -23.05
CA ALA A 218 -7.76 -5.18 -22.79
C ALA A 218 -7.93 -3.71 -23.18
N GLU A 219 -6.89 -2.88 -23.07
CA GLU A 219 -6.96 -1.46 -23.44
C GLU A 219 -7.49 -1.23 -24.86
N ALA A 220 -7.13 -2.07 -25.84
CA ALA A 220 -7.65 -1.98 -27.20
C ALA A 220 -9.16 -2.25 -27.30
N SER A 221 -9.72 -3.00 -26.35
CA SER A 221 -11.14 -3.32 -26.28
C SER A 221 -11.94 -2.35 -25.39
N LEU A 222 -11.25 -1.54 -24.58
CA LEU A 222 -11.88 -0.61 -23.63
C LEU A 222 -11.82 0.83 -24.16
N SER A 223 -12.98 1.40 -24.49
CA SER A 223 -13.10 2.81 -24.90
C SER A 223 -12.90 3.82 -23.74
N ALA A 224 -12.59 3.34 -22.53
CA ALA A 224 -12.65 4.07 -21.27
C ALA A 224 -11.33 3.95 -20.50
N PRO A 225 -11.04 4.85 -19.52
CA PRO A 225 -9.80 4.82 -18.76
C PRO A 225 -9.57 3.47 -18.07
N THR A 226 -8.32 3.00 -18.10
CA THR A 226 -7.84 1.74 -17.50
C THR A 226 -7.93 1.67 -15.97
N GLY A 227 -8.58 2.65 -15.33
CA GLY A 227 -8.77 2.73 -13.89
C GLY A 227 -9.34 1.46 -13.26
N PRO A 228 -10.39 0.83 -13.83
CA PRO A 228 -10.93 -0.43 -13.30
C PRO A 228 -9.92 -1.59 -13.33
N LEU A 229 -9.02 -1.64 -14.32
CA LEU A 229 -8.02 -2.71 -14.46
C LEU A 229 -7.00 -2.69 -13.31
N ARG A 230 -6.80 -1.53 -12.66
CA ARG A 230 -5.94 -1.42 -11.47
C ARG A 230 -6.38 -2.34 -10.35
N LEU A 231 -7.68 -2.65 -10.26
CA LEU A 231 -8.22 -3.57 -9.27
C LEU A 231 -7.50 -4.92 -9.28
N LEU A 232 -7.14 -5.44 -10.46
CA LEU A 232 -6.35 -6.67 -10.58
C LEU A 232 -4.95 -6.51 -10.01
N ALA A 233 -4.29 -5.38 -10.27
CA ALA A 233 -2.94 -5.13 -9.79
C ALA A 233 -2.85 -4.91 -8.28
N ASP A 234 -3.94 -4.44 -7.66
CA ASP A 234 -4.09 -4.27 -6.22
C ASP A 234 -4.51 -5.59 -5.52
N SER A 235 -5.00 -6.59 -6.26
CA SER A 235 -5.51 -7.83 -5.68
C SER A 235 -4.40 -8.77 -5.25
N HIS A 236 -4.63 -9.48 -4.13
CA HIS A 236 -3.81 -10.62 -3.76
C HIS A 236 -3.88 -11.70 -4.86
N PRO A 237 -2.80 -12.47 -5.12
CA PRO A 237 -2.77 -13.50 -6.16
C PRO A 237 -3.96 -14.47 -6.16
N LEU A 238 -4.42 -14.86 -4.97
CA LEU A 238 -5.54 -15.79 -4.81
C LEU A 238 -6.88 -15.12 -5.13
N ASP A 239 -7.00 -13.82 -4.95
CA ASP A 239 -8.24 -13.08 -5.19
C ASP A 239 -8.38 -12.70 -6.67
N LEU A 240 -7.34 -12.84 -7.49
CA LEU A 240 -7.34 -12.41 -8.89
C LEU A 240 -8.49 -13.01 -9.72
N ALA A 241 -8.83 -14.28 -9.50
CA ALA A 241 -9.93 -14.93 -10.20
C ALA A 241 -11.26 -14.25 -9.86
N ASP A 242 -11.52 -14.04 -8.58
CA ASP A 242 -12.77 -13.46 -8.10
C ASP A 242 -12.86 -11.97 -8.47
N THR A 243 -11.74 -11.25 -8.34
CA THR A 243 -11.61 -9.88 -8.82
C THR A 243 -11.97 -9.78 -10.29
N PHE A 244 -11.43 -10.69 -11.13
CA PHE A 244 -11.70 -10.65 -12.56
C PHE A 244 -13.17 -10.99 -12.87
N TRP A 245 -13.62 -12.19 -12.47
CA TRP A 245 -14.91 -12.74 -12.89
C TRP A 245 -16.10 -12.06 -12.22
N HIS A 246 -15.98 -11.69 -10.95
CA HIS A 246 -17.12 -11.22 -10.15
C HIS A 246 -17.15 -9.71 -9.95
N GLN A 247 -16.02 -9.01 -10.11
CA GLN A 247 -15.97 -7.56 -9.91
C GLN A 247 -15.67 -6.79 -11.20
N LEU A 248 -14.56 -7.11 -11.87
CA LEU A 248 -14.08 -6.34 -12.99
C LEU A 248 -14.94 -6.57 -14.24
N LEU A 249 -15.14 -7.83 -14.62
CA LEU A 249 -15.83 -8.18 -15.86
C LEU A 249 -17.28 -7.66 -15.87
N PRO A 250 -18.12 -7.84 -14.83
CA PRO A 250 -19.48 -7.32 -14.83
C PRO A 250 -19.52 -5.79 -14.88
N ARG A 251 -18.56 -5.12 -14.23
CA ARG A 251 -18.48 -3.66 -14.18
C ARG A 251 -18.06 -3.05 -15.51
N VAL A 252 -17.08 -3.65 -16.17
CA VAL A 252 -16.47 -3.10 -17.39
C VAL A 252 -17.27 -3.47 -18.64
N ALA A 253 -17.88 -4.65 -18.67
CA ALA A 253 -18.75 -5.09 -19.75
C ALA A 253 -20.23 -4.78 -19.51
N ALA A 254 -20.54 -3.86 -18.59
CA ALA A 254 -21.90 -3.53 -18.23
C ALA A 254 -22.72 -3.11 -19.46
N GLY A 255 -23.71 -3.94 -19.83
CA GLY A 255 -24.56 -3.71 -21.00
C GLY A 255 -24.03 -4.25 -22.34
N SER A 256 -22.94 -5.03 -22.37
CA SER A 256 -22.41 -5.63 -23.61
C SER A 256 -21.89 -7.05 -23.40
N ILE A 257 -22.69 -8.04 -23.80
CA ILE A 257 -22.32 -9.46 -23.76
C ILE A 257 -21.10 -9.73 -24.63
N ASP A 258 -21.07 -9.21 -25.86
CA ASP A 258 -19.91 -9.39 -26.76
C ASP A 258 -18.60 -8.87 -26.17
N LEU A 259 -18.65 -7.75 -25.44
CA LEU A 259 -17.46 -7.22 -24.75
C LEU A 259 -17.06 -8.13 -23.58
N ALA A 260 -18.04 -8.64 -22.81
CA ALA A 260 -17.78 -9.59 -21.73
C ALA A 260 -17.08 -10.84 -22.27
N ASP A 261 -17.60 -11.42 -23.35
CA ASP A 261 -17.03 -12.63 -23.97
C ASP A 261 -15.61 -12.37 -24.48
N ARG A 262 -15.37 -11.26 -25.18
CA ARG A 262 -14.03 -10.89 -25.64
C ARG A 262 -13.03 -10.72 -24.50
N LEU A 263 -13.42 -10.06 -23.42
CA LEU A 263 -12.56 -9.86 -22.25
C LEU A 263 -12.30 -11.18 -21.51
N ALA A 264 -13.32 -12.02 -21.35
CA ALA A 264 -13.22 -13.34 -20.75
C ALA A 264 -12.28 -14.26 -21.54
N ASP A 265 -12.42 -14.30 -22.86
CA ASP A 265 -11.53 -15.07 -23.73
C ASP A 265 -10.11 -14.53 -23.70
N ARG A 266 -9.96 -13.20 -23.68
CA ARG A 266 -8.63 -12.59 -23.58
C ARG A 266 -7.96 -12.90 -22.26
N TRP A 267 -8.70 -12.87 -21.16
CA TRP A 267 -8.21 -13.27 -19.84
C TRP A 267 -7.73 -14.72 -19.84
N LYS A 268 -8.56 -15.66 -20.34
CA LYS A 268 -8.19 -17.08 -20.46
C LYS A 268 -6.92 -17.29 -21.28
N GLN A 269 -6.77 -16.57 -22.39
CA GLN A 269 -5.55 -16.60 -23.21
C GLN A 269 -4.33 -16.11 -22.41
N CYS A 270 -4.47 -15.00 -21.67
CA CYS A 270 -3.40 -14.47 -20.83
C CYS A 270 -3.04 -15.43 -19.69
N VAL A 271 -4.01 -16.11 -19.08
CA VAL A 271 -3.78 -17.14 -18.04
C VAL A 271 -3.02 -18.34 -18.62
N ALA A 272 -3.44 -18.85 -19.78
CA ALA A 272 -2.76 -19.98 -20.43
C ALA A 272 -1.31 -19.61 -20.82
N ALA A 273 -1.12 -18.40 -21.36
CA ALA A 273 0.18 -17.85 -21.70
C ALA A 273 1.08 -17.66 -20.46
N TRP A 274 0.53 -17.11 -19.36
CA TRP A 274 1.23 -16.97 -18.09
C TRP A 274 1.66 -18.33 -17.53
N ARG A 275 0.77 -19.33 -17.52
CA ARG A 275 1.10 -20.68 -17.03
C ARG A 275 2.32 -21.26 -17.75
N GLN A 276 2.35 -21.18 -19.08
CA GLN A 276 3.47 -21.66 -19.87
C GLN A 276 4.78 -20.95 -19.50
N GLU A 277 4.73 -19.63 -19.36
CA GLU A 277 5.90 -18.85 -18.97
C GLU A 277 6.35 -19.12 -17.54
N ALA A 278 5.42 -19.23 -16.59
CA ALA A 278 5.72 -19.52 -15.20
C ALA A 278 6.49 -20.84 -15.03
N VAL A 279 6.13 -21.85 -15.84
CA VAL A 279 6.88 -23.11 -15.89
C VAL A 279 8.28 -22.92 -16.50
N CYS A 280 8.40 -22.18 -17.61
CA CYS A 280 9.69 -21.92 -18.26
C CYS A 280 10.65 -21.08 -17.39
N GLU A 281 10.11 -20.09 -16.68
CA GLU A 281 10.84 -19.17 -15.80
C GLU A 281 11.07 -19.77 -14.40
N GLN A 282 10.57 -20.98 -14.15
CA GLN A 282 10.72 -21.70 -12.88
C GLN A 282 10.22 -20.87 -11.68
N VAL A 283 9.04 -20.27 -11.82
CA VAL A 283 8.39 -19.49 -10.75
C VAL A 283 8.40 -20.31 -9.45
N ASP A 284 8.99 -19.73 -8.42
CA ASP A 284 9.20 -20.44 -7.16
C ASP A 284 7.93 -20.42 -6.31
N VAL A 285 7.39 -21.60 -6.05
CA VAL A 285 6.31 -21.83 -5.10
C VAL A 285 6.69 -23.06 -4.28
N ALA A 286 6.74 -22.90 -2.96
CA ALA A 286 7.08 -23.98 -2.04
C ALA A 286 5.90 -24.98 -1.87
N ALA A 287 5.48 -25.61 -2.96
CA ALA A 287 4.43 -26.61 -3.02
C ALA A 287 4.99 -27.96 -3.47
N ASP A 288 4.49 -29.05 -2.87
CA ASP A 288 4.78 -30.43 -3.28
C ASP A 288 3.84 -30.96 -4.37
N PHE A 289 3.00 -30.08 -4.93
CA PHE A 289 2.05 -30.36 -6.00
C PHE A 289 2.14 -29.32 -7.13
N ASP A 290 1.48 -29.57 -8.26
CA ASP A 290 1.36 -28.62 -9.39
C ASP A 290 0.49 -27.40 -9.01
N PHE A 291 1.04 -26.52 -8.18
CA PHE A 291 0.36 -25.33 -7.72
C PHE A 291 0.07 -24.37 -8.88
N ILE A 292 1.05 -24.15 -9.77
CA ILE A 292 0.91 -23.26 -10.92
C ILE A 292 -0.20 -23.74 -11.86
N GLY A 293 -0.28 -25.03 -12.15
CA GLY A 293 -1.35 -25.60 -12.95
C GLY A 293 -2.72 -25.46 -12.31
N ARG A 294 -2.85 -25.77 -11.01
CA ARG A 294 -4.12 -25.61 -10.27
C ARG A 294 -4.57 -24.15 -10.20
N LEU A 295 -3.65 -23.22 -9.90
CA LEU A 295 -3.95 -21.80 -9.87
C LEU A 295 -4.36 -21.29 -11.25
N ALA A 296 -3.67 -21.71 -12.33
CA ALA A 296 -4.06 -21.36 -13.69
C ALA A 296 -5.47 -21.86 -14.04
N THR A 297 -5.85 -23.07 -13.59
CA THR A 297 -7.22 -23.56 -13.75
C THR A 297 -8.23 -22.66 -13.03
N VAL A 298 -7.96 -22.31 -11.77
CA VAL A 298 -8.84 -21.41 -10.99
C VAL A 298 -8.97 -20.04 -11.66
N LEU A 299 -7.86 -19.42 -12.07
CA LEU A 299 -7.85 -18.13 -12.76
C LEU A 299 -8.65 -18.18 -14.07
N GLY A 300 -8.51 -19.26 -14.85
CA GLY A 300 -9.12 -19.41 -16.17
C GLY A 300 -10.61 -19.76 -16.19
N THR A 301 -11.19 -20.18 -15.06
CA THR A 301 -12.59 -20.62 -15.00
C THR A 301 -13.42 -19.74 -14.09
N PRO A 302 -14.61 -19.27 -14.53
CA PRO A 302 -15.57 -18.71 -13.59
C PRO A 302 -15.97 -19.81 -12.59
N GLY A 303 -16.03 -19.47 -11.31
CA GLY A 303 -16.40 -20.40 -10.25
C GLY A 303 -16.87 -19.67 -9.01
N GLU A 304 -17.26 -20.43 -7.99
CA GLU A 304 -17.62 -19.87 -6.69
C GLU A 304 -16.46 -19.02 -6.11
N PRO A 305 -16.77 -17.87 -5.48
CA PRO A 305 -15.77 -17.07 -4.77
C PRO A 305 -15.01 -17.89 -3.72
N GLY A 306 -13.73 -17.59 -3.54
CA GLY A 306 -12.88 -18.21 -2.53
C GLY A 306 -12.30 -19.58 -2.92
N ARG A 307 -12.48 -20.06 -4.16
CA ARG A 307 -11.86 -21.33 -4.61
C ARG A 307 -10.34 -21.32 -4.50
N ALA A 308 -9.70 -20.17 -4.73
CA ALA A 308 -8.26 -20.03 -4.59
C ALA A 308 -7.79 -20.10 -3.12
N SER A 309 -8.63 -19.73 -2.15
CA SER A 309 -8.32 -19.87 -0.72
C SER A 309 -8.14 -21.34 -0.32
N GLY A 310 -8.81 -22.27 -1.02
CA GLY A 310 -8.56 -23.71 -0.86
C GLY A 310 -7.12 -24.11 -1.23
N LEU A 311 -6.51 -23.46 -2.23
CA LEU A 311 -5.12 -23.71 -2.61
C LEU A 311 -4.13 -23.24 -1.53
N LEU A 312 -4.48 -22.19 -0.79
CA LEU A 312 -3.67 -21.73 0.34
C LEU A 312 -3.69 -22.75 1.48
N ALA A 313 -4.84 -23.34 1.78
CA ALA A 313 -4.95 -24.39 2.78
C ALA A 313 -4.10 -25.62 2.40
N ASP A 314 -4.16 -26.03 1.12
CA ASP A 314 -3.32 -27.10 0.57
C ASP A 314 -1.82 -26.75 0.69
N LEU A 315 -1.44 -25.51 0.38
CA LEU A 315 -0.05 -25.04 0.42
C LEU A 315 0.52 -24.97 1.85
N CYS A 316 -0.30 -24.52 2.82
CA CYS A 316 0.13 -24.39 4.20
C CYS A 316 0.19 -25.76 4.91
N GLY A 317 -0.69 -26.70 4.55
CA GLY A 317 -0.73 -28.06 5.13
C GLY A 317 -0.76 -28.11 6.68
N PRO A 318 -0.67 -29.31 7.28
CA PRO A 318 -0.51 -29.47 8.73
C PRO A 318 0.88 -29.05 9.25
N SER A 319 1.85 -28.86 8.34
CA SER A 319 3.28 -28.72 8.65
C SER A 319 3.80 -27.27 8.69
N ALA A 320 2.94 -26.27 8.46
CA ALA A 320 3.32 -24.84 8.52
C ALA A 320 3.87 -24.38 9.89
N SER A 321 3.76 -25.20 10.94
CA SER A 321 4.24 -24.91 12.30
C SER A 321 5.76 -24.70 12.42
N HIS A 322 6.56 -24.99 11.38
CA HIS A 322 8.02 -24.99 11.47
C HIS A 322 8.73 -23.67 11.10
N ARG A 323 8.05 -22.63 10.58
CA ARG A 323 8.70 -21.37 10.17
C ARG A 323 8.86 -20.31 11.27
N GLN A 324 8.43 -20.56 12.50
CA GLN A 324 8.56 -19.63 13.64
C GLN A 324 10.00 -19.46 14.18
N ALA A 325 10.97 -20.25 13.74
CA ALA A 325 12.26 -20.42 14.43
C ALA A 325 13.28 -19.25 14.32
N ASN A 326 13.02 -18.20 13.53
CA ASN A 326 14.01 -17.14 13.26
C ASN A 326 13.68 -15.75 13.82
N MET A 327 12.66 -15.60 14.68
CA MET A 327 12.47 -14.34 15.41
C MET A 327 13.36 -14.31 16.66
N THR A 328 14.36 -13.44 16.66
CA THR A 328 15.38 -13.32 17.71
C THR A 328 14.83 -12.83 19.07
N ALA A 329 13.63 -12.25 19.10
CA ALA A 329 12.74 -12.13 20.26
C ALA A 329 11.38 -11.62 19.76
N PRO A 330 10.24 -12.07 20.31
CA PRO A 330 8.94 -11.50 19.95
C PRO A 330 8.86 -10.03 20.43
N PRO A 331 8.39 -9.08 19.60
CA PRO A 331 8.18 -7.71 20.03
C PRO A 331 7.17 -7.66 21.19
N THR A 332 7.41 -6.73 22.12
CA THR A 332 6.67 -6.67 23.39
C THR A 332 5.22 -6.22 23.24
N ALA A 333 4.87 -5.47 22.17
CA ALA A 333 3.53 -4.94 21.93
C ALA A 333 2.84 -5.44 20.66
N GLY A 334 3.57 -5.69 19.56
CA GLY A 334 2.97 -6.32 18.37
C GLY A 334 3.76 -6.19 17.06
N LEU A 335 3.20 -6.81 16.01
CA LEU A 335 3.73 -6.87 14.65
C LEU A 335 2.76 -6.17 13.68
N ILE A 336 3.26 -5.30 12.80
CA ILE A 336 2.46 -4.64 11.76
C ILE A 336 2.97 -5.07 10.38
N LEU A 337 2.07 -5.61 9.56
CA LEU A 337 2.33 -6.07 8.19
C LEU A 337 1.69 -5.15 7.16
N GLY A 338 2.46 -4.73 6.15
CA GLY A 338 2.01 -3.83 5.09
C GLY A 338 1.03 -4.42 4.08
N HIS A 339 1.24 -5.67 3.66
CA HIS A 339 0.58 -6.26 2.49
C HIS A 339 -0.29 -7.50 2.80
N LEU A 340 0.04 -8.29 3.82
CA LEU A 340 -0.67 -9.55 4.10
C LEU A 340 -2.08 -9.27 4.64
N ASP A 341 -3.06 -10.10 4.26
CA ASP A 341 -4.40 -10.10 4.88
C ASP A 341 -4.32 -10.56 6.35
N GLU A 342 -5.11 -9.94 7.23
CA GLU A 342 -5.20 -10.28 8.64
C GLU A 342 -5.64 -11.74 8.85
N ALA A 343 -6.51 -12.29 8.00
CA ALA A 343 -6.92 -13.70 8.10
C ALA A 343 -5.75 -14.65 7.82
N VAL A 344 -4.96 -14.36 6.78
CA VAL A 344 -3.77 -15.15 6.40
C VAL A 344 -2.69 -15.03 7.48
N ALA A 345 -2.45 -13.82 7.97
CA ALA A 345 -1.50 -13.58 9.04
C ALA A 345 -1.91 -14.29 10.35
N THR A 346 -3.18 -14.18 10.74
CA THR A 346 -3.70 -14.78 11.98
C THR A 346 -3.62 -16.30 11.93
N ALA A 347 -3.96 -16.91 10.79
CA ALA A 347 -3.86 -18.36 10.61
C ALA A 347 -2.41 -18.86 10.72
N ALA A 348 -1.44 -18.06 10.28
CA ALA A 348 -0.04 -18.47 10.28
C ALA A 348 0.75 -18.10 11.56
N TRP A 349 0.30 -17.14 12.39
CA TRP A 349 1.18 -16.50 13.40
C TRP A 349 0.60 -16.27 14.82
N SER A 350 -0.45 -16.97 15.25
CA SER A 350 -0.93 -16.92 16.65
C SER A 350 0.18 -17.29 17.66
N PRO A 351 0.43 -16.55 18.77
CA PRO A 351 -0.42 -15.57 19.45
C PRO A 351 0.06 -14.10 19.40
N LEU A 352 0.91 -13.70 18.45
CA LEU A 352 1.34 -12.30 18.34
C LEU A 352 0.16 -11.38 17.97
N THR A 353 0.07 -10.21 18.59
CA THR A 353 -0.81 -9.10 18.17
C THR A 353 -0.35 -8.59 16.81
N CYS A 354 -0.79 -9.27 15.75
CA CYS A 354 -0.50 -8.93 14.36
C CYS A 354 -1.57 -7.99 13.80
N ARG A 355 -1.15 -6.89 13.15
CA ARG A 355 -2.04 -5.97 12.44
C ARG A 355 -1.65 -5.88 10.98
N CYS A 356 -2.64 -6.00 10.11
CA CYS A 356 -2.44 -6.08 8.67
C CYS A 356 -3.02 -4.87 7.94
N LEU A 357 -2.20 -4.23 7.13
CA LEU A 357 -2.56 -3.12 6.24
C LEU A 357 -2.82 -3.58 4.80
N GLY A 358 -2.77 -4.88 4.54
CA GLY A 358 -3.21 -5.50 3.29
C GLY A 358 -4.67 -5.20 2.97
N LEU A 359 -5.09 -5.42 1.72
CA LEU A 359 -6.51 -5.28 1.39
C LEU A 359 -7.32 -6.40 2.08
N PRO A 360 -8.53 -6.10 2.58
CA PRO A 360 -9.39 -7.16 3.09
C PRO A 360 -9.75 -8.12 1.95
N PRO A 361 -9.96 -9.42 2.26
CA PRO A 361 -10.29 -10.41 1.25
C PRO A 361 -11.66 -10.07 0.65
N ILE A 362 -11.86 -10.47 -0.59
CA ILE A 362 -13.15 -10.34 -1.25
C ILE A 362 -14.11 -11.34 -0.58
N THR A 363 -15.04 -10.81 0.21
CA THR A 363 -16.13 -11.62 0.78
C THR A 363 -17.43 -11.36 0.03
N PRO A 364 -18.37 -12.32 0.03
CA PRO A 364 -19.70 -12.08 -0.50
C PRO A 364 -20.36 -10.82 0.10
N ALA A 365 -20.11 -10.52 1.38
CA ALA A 365 -20.64 -9.34 2.06
C ALA A 365 -20.09 -7.99 1.55
N ASN A 366 -18.86 -7.97 1.01
CA ASN A 366 -18.19 -6.75 0.54
C ASN A 366 -18.10 -6.64 -0.99
N GLY A 367 -18.64 -7.63 -1.73
CA GLY A 367 -18.49 -7.72 -3.18
C GLY A 367 -19.61 -8.45 -3.95
N LEU A 368 -20.60 -9.06 -3.30
CA LEU A 368 -21.74 -9.69 -3.98
C LEU A 368 -23.09 -9.15 -3.49
N VAL A 369 -23.95 -8.81 -4.45
CA VAL A 369 -25.41 -8.83 -4.23
C VAL A 369 -25.86 -10.26 -4.57
N PRO A 370 -26.61 -10.97 -3.70
CA PRO A 370 -27.12 -12.29 -4.01
C PRO A 370 -28.03 -12.20 -5.24
N GLY A 371 -27.63 -12.87 -6.32
CA GLY A 371 -28.41 -13.00 -7.55
C GLY A 371 -28.04 -14.32 -8.21
N GLU A 372 -29.04 -15.09 -8.63
CA GLU A 372 -28.88 -16.44 -9.15
C GLU A 372 -27.89 -16.49 -10.32
N THR A 373 -26.93 -17.40 -10.22
CA THR A 373 -25.91 -17.71 -11.23
C THR A 373 -26.56 -18.41 -12.41
N VAL A 374 -26.95 -17.65 -13.44
CA VAL A 374 -27.11 -18.18 -14.80
C VAL A 374 -26.64 -17.14 -15.82
N GLY A 375 -25.63 -17.53 -16.61
CA GLY A 375 -25.21 -16.91 -17.88
C GLY A 375 -25.38 -15.39 -17.99
N VAL A 376 -24.37 -14.63 -17.54
CA VAL A 376 -24.23 -13.18 -17.80
C VAL A 376 -25.45 -12.36 -17.33
N SER A 377 -25.74 -12.36 -16.03
CA SER A 377 -26.67 -11.39 -15.44
C SER A 377 -25.93 -10.12 -15.00
N LEU A 378 -26.30 -8.99 -15.60
CA LEU A 378 -25.82 -7.64 -15.30
C LEU A 378 -26.41 -7.16 -13.97
N VAL A 379 -25.60 -7.09 -12.91
CA VAL A 379 -26.00 -6.60 -11.58
C VAL A 379 -25.85 -5.07 -11.48
N ASN A 380 -26.83 -4.45 -10.82
CA ASN A 380 -26.97 -3.02 -10.54
C ASN A 380 -25.85 -2.47 -9.62
N PRO A 381 -25.11 -1.40 -9.99
CA PRO A 381 -23.89 -0.93 -9.32
C PRO A 381 -24.09 -0.02 -8.08
N ALA A 382 -25.23 -0.11 -7.39
CA ALA A 382 -25.67 0.96 -6.47
C ALA A 382 -25.05 0.95 -5.05
N SER A 383 -24.39 -0.12 -4.60
CA SER A 383 -23.61 -0.09 -3.35
C SER A 383 -22.19 0.39 -3.67
N ARG A 384 -21.87 1.64 -3.30
CA ARG A 384 -20.48 2.14 -3.36
C ARG A 384 -19.60 1.22 -2.51
N PRO A 385 -18.71 0.41 -3.11
CA PRO A 385 -17.69 -0.28 -2.34
C PRO A 385 -16.83 0.80 -1.69
N LEU A 386 -16.42 0.60 -0.44
CA LEU A 386 -15.26 1.30 0.11
C LEU A 386 -14.18 1.28 -0.97
N SER A 387 -13.65 2.45 -1.33
CA SER A 387 -12.62 2.60 -2.34
C SER A 387 -11.40 1.77 -1.90
N THR A 388 -11.32 0.51 -2.31
CA THR A 388 -10.24 -0.46 -2.04
C THR A 388 -8.87 -0.02 -2.59
N HIS A 389 -8.80 1.20 -3.12
CA HIS A 389 -7.68 1.80 -3.82
C HIS A 389 -6.99 2.92 -3.04
N GLN A 390 -7.15 2.96 -1.71
CA GLN A 390 -6.53 4.00 -0.87
C GLN A 390 -5.44 3.38 -0.01
N PRO A 391 -4.28 4.04 0.16
CA PRO A 391 -3.27 3.57 1.09
C PRO A 391 -3.90 3.47 2.48
N ARG A 392 -3.67 2.35 3.16
CA ARG A 392 -4.11 2.16 4.54
C ARG A 392 -3.06 2.74 5.46
N ALA A 393 -3.50 3.23 6.62
CA ALA A 393 -2.59 3.69 7.66
C ALA A 393 -3.10 3.31 9.05
N LEU A 394 -2.17 2.96 9.91
CA LEU A 394 -2.37 2.66 11.31
C LEU A 394 -1.47 3.58 12.12
N MET A 395 -2.04 4.18 13.15
CA MET A 395 -1.34 4.94 14.16
C MET A 395 -1.21 4.08 15.42
N ALA A 396 0.00 4.03 15.98
CA ALA A 396 0.24 3.59 17.33
C ALA A 396 0.74 4.78 18.16
N VAL A 397 0.10 5.03 19.28
CA VAL A 397 0.48 6.09 20.22
C VAL A 397 0.78 5.42 21.55
N GLU A 398 1.98 5.66 22.08
CA GLU A 398 2.30 5.28 23.45
C GLU A 398 1.43 6.11 24.39
N THR A 399 0.71 5.50 25.32
CA THR A 399 -0.03 6.24 26.35
C THR A 399 0.34 5.73 27.74
N ASP A 400 0.02 6.51 28.77
CA ASP A 400 0.21 6.11 30.18
C ASP A 400 -0.47 4.78 30.55
N CYS A 401 -1.39 4.28 29.72
CA CYS A 401 -2.17 3.05 29.93
C CYS A 401 -1.77 1.91 28.97
N GLY A 402 -0.72 2.07 28.17
CA GLY A 402 -0.33 1.15 27.10
C GLY A 402 -0.46 1.76 25.71
N ASP A 403 -0.24 0.98 24.66
CA ASP A 403 -0.35 1.47 23.29
C ASP A 403 -1.81 1.62 22.87
N HIS A 404 -2.15 2.76 22.27
CA HIS A 404 -3.41 2.96 21.56
C HIS A 404 -3.19 2.80 20.06
N LEU A 405 -3.98 1.91 19.44
CA LEU A 405 -3.98 1.66 18.00
C LEU A 405 -5.23 2.25 17.34
N GLU A 406 -5.04 3.06 16.30
CA GLU A 406 -6.13 3.68 15.54
C GLU A 406 -5.87 3.57 14.03
N MET A 407 -6.86 3.10 13.26
CA MET A 407 -6.81 3.17 11.80
C MET A 407 -7.01 4.61 11.33
N LEU A 408 -6.11 5.12 10.50
CA LEU A 408 -6.20 6.45 9.91
C LEU A 408 -6.87 6.38 8.54
N ASP A 409 -7.98 7.10 8.38
CA ASP A 409 -8.56 7.35 7.06
C ASP A 409 -7.78 8.48 6.36
N LEU A 410 -6.93 8.11 5.41
CA LEU A 410 -6.12 9.04 4.62
C LEU A 410 -6.93 9.79 3.56
N ALA A 411 -8.15 9.35 3.26
CA ALA A 411 -9.00 9.94 2.24
C ALA A 411 -10.21 10.69 2.80
N ALA A 412 -10.53 10.50 4.08
CA ALA A 412 -11.53 11.28 4.80
C ALA A 412 -11.34 12.76 4.48
N GLY A 413 -12.32 13.31 3.76
CA GLY A 413 -12.37 14.69 3.34
C GLY A 413 -12.64 15.59 4.54
N SER A 414 -11.63 15.83 5.37
CA SER A 414 -11.57 17.04 6.16
C SER A 414 -10.37 17.83 5.69
N PRO A 415 -10.55 19.10 5.26
CA PRO A 415 -9.43 19.94 4.88
C PRO A 415 -8.37 19.90 5.98
N ALA A 416 -7.09 19.90 5.59
CA ALA A 416 -6.02 20.08 6.56
C ALA A 416 -6.39 21.29 7.43
N VAL A 417 -6.21 21.18 8.75
CA VAL A 417 -6.45 22.33 9.62
C VAL A 417 -5.37 23.34 9.26
N VAL A 418 -5.73 24.32 8.43
CA VAL A 418 -4.78 25.34 7.99
C VAL A 418 -4.56 26.28 9.17
N TRP A 419 -3.53 26.00 9.94
CA TRP A 419 -3.04 26.87 11.01
C TRP A 419 -2.41 28.10 10.35
N ARG A 420 -3.18 29.16 10.15
CA ARG A 420 -2.61 30.44 9.71
C ARG A 420 -2.04 31.14 10.94
N PRO A 421 -0.72 31.36 11.04
CA PRO A 421 -0.21 32.35 11.99
C PRO A 421 -0.84 33.68 11.61
N ASP A 422 -1.52 34.31 12.56
CA ASP A 422 -2.13 35.61 12.38
C ASP A 422 -0.98 36.61 12.12
N ARG A 423 -0.85 37.10 10.88
CA ARG A 423 0.17 38.10 10.51
C ARG A 423 -0.10 39.49 11.11
N SER A 424 -0.99 39.60 12.11
CA SER A 424 -1.49 40.87 12.63
C SER A 424 -0.82 41.37 13.92
N LEU A 425 0.21 40.70 14.47
CA LEU A 425 0.90 41.17 15.69
C LEU A 425 2.32 41.71 15.49
N ALA A 426 2.67 42.16 14.28
CA ALA A 426 3.87 42.96 14.04
C ALA A 426 3.58 44.17 13.15
N ALA A 427 2.63 45.01 13.56
CA ALA A 427 2.60 46.40 13.11
C ALA A 427 3.43 47.23 14.10
N GLY A 428 4.72 47.37 13.82
CA GLY A 428 5.52 48.47 14.38
C GLY A 428 4.96 49.83 13.92
N PRO A 429 5.29 50.93 14.60
CA PRO A 429 4.66 52.22 14.36
C PRO A 429 4.91 52.69 12.93
N SER A 430 3.81 52.90 12.21
CA SER A 430 3.73 53.52 10.89
C SER A 430 4.42 54.88 10.92
N THR A 431 5.49 55.04 10.15
CA THR A 431 6.03 56.34 9.79
C THR A 431 5.11 56.99 8.77
N ALA A 432 4.27 57.90 9.25
CA ALA A 432 3.45 58.75 8.41
C ALA A 432 4.33 59.59 7.46
N ARG A 433 4.29 59.27 6.16
CA ARG A 433 4.74 60.21 5.12
C ARG A 433 3.70 61.31 4.98
N ARG A 434 4.09 62.53 5.38
CA ARG A 434 3.48 63.78 4.94
C ARG A 434 3.68 63.91 3.43
N ASN A 435 2.58 64.02 2.69
CA ASN A 435 2.59 64.62 1.37
C ASN A 435 2.46 66.14 1.58
N GLU A 436 3.54 66.88 1.30
CA GLU A 436 3.46 68.29 0.98
C GLU A 436 3.12 68.45 -0.50
N ALA A 437 2.25 69.41 -0.78
CA ALA A 437 1.77 69.78 -2.09
C ALA A 437 2.79 70.65 -2.83
N ALA A 438 2.98 70.38 -4.13
CA ALA A 438 3.22 71.35 -5.20
C ALA A 438 2.95 70.67 -6.55
#